data_AF-X1HHT3-F1
#
_entry.id   AF-X1HHT3-F1
#
_cell.length_a   1.000
_cell.length_b   1.000
_cell.length_c   1.000
_cell.angle_alpha   90.00
_cell.angle_beta   90.00
_cell.angle_gamma   90.00
#
_symmetry.space_group_name_H-M   'P 1'
#
loop_
_entity.id
_entity.type
_entity.pdbx_description
1 polymer ?
#
loop_
_entity_poly.entity_id
_entity_poly.type
_entity_poly.pdbx_seq_one_letter_code
_entity_poly.pdbx_strand_id
1 'polypeptide(L)' 'MVRISALRPYNPNNPNEFTTNPYDVIGKEEEFQLKENPNSLIQLILPDGEGEEIYNNASIAYEKFKTTSLIVQED' A
#
# COMPACT_ATOMS: atom_id res chain seq x y z
N MET A 1 -16.76 -21.19 -22.91
CA MET A 1 -16.82 -21.57 -21.48
C MET A 1 -15.85 -20.67 -20.73
N VAL A 2 -16.33 -19.77 -19.87
CA VAL A 2 -15.48 -18.82 -19.14
C VAL A 2 -15.06 -19.48 -17.83
N ARG A 3 -13.75 -19.53 -17.53
CA ARG A 3 -13.25 -19.93 -16.21
C ARG A 3 -13.45 -18.75 -15.26
N ILE A 4 -14.44 -18.86 -14.39
CA ILE A 4 -14.61 -17.93 -13.27
C ILE A 4 -13.87 -18.51 -12.08
N SER A 5 -12.83 -17.82 -11.62
CA SER A 5 -12.16 -18.10 -10.34
C SER A 5 -12.38 -16.91 -9.41
N ALA A 6 -12.63 -17.17 -8.14
CA ALA A 6 -12.68 -16.12 -7.13
C ALA A 6 -11.31 -15.42 -7.05
N LEU A 7 -11.30 -14.09 -7.12
CA LEU A 7 -10.10 -13.33 -6.79
C LEU A 7 -9.82 -13.53 -5.30
N ARG A 8 -8.56 -13.82 -4.97
CA ARG A 8 -8.07 -13.87 -3.60
C ARG A 8 -7.21 -12.63 -3.40
N PRO A 9 -7.76 -11.49 -2.97
CA PRO A 9 -6.96 -10.30 -2.76
C PRO A 9 -6.07 -10.45 -1.52
N TYR A 10 -5.00 -9.67 -1.47
CA TYR A 10 -4.29 -9.41 -0.22
C TYR A 10 -5.10 -8.40 0.59
N ASN A 11 -5.38 -8.73 1.85
CA ASN A 11 -6.10 -7.90 2.80
C ASN A 11 -5.16 -7.48 3.94
N PRO A 12 -5.26 -6.24 4.44
CA PRO A 12 -4.46 -5.83 5.59
C PRO A 12 -4.87 -6.55 6.87
N ASN A 13 -3.90 -7.03 7.64
CA ASN A 13 -4.11 -7.66 8.94
C ASN A 13 -4.68 -6.68 9.98
N ASN A 14 -4.23 -5.43 9.94
CA ASN A 14 -4.76 -4.34 10.75
C ASN A 14 -5.17 -3.17 9.84
N PRO A 15 -6.44 -3.13 9.37
CA PRO A 15 -6.88 -2.08 8.46
C PRO A 15 -6.72 -0.67 9.01
N ASN A 16 -6.91 -0.45 10.32
CA ASN A 16 -6.84 0.90 10.90
C ASN A 16 -5.44 1.49 10.89
N GLU A 17 -4.40 0.65 10.99
CA GLU A 17 -3.01 1.07 10.94
C GLU A 17 -2.48 1.16 9.51
N PHE A 18 -2.96 0.26 8.65
CA PHE A 18 -2.53 0.16 7.26
C PHE A 18 -3.22 1.18 6.36
N THR A 19 -4.54 1.37 6.49
CA THR A 19 -5.29 2.23 5.58
C THR A 19 -5.04 3.70 5.87
N THR A 20 -5.12 4.50 4.82
CA THR A 20 -5.04 5.95 4.90
C THR A 20 -6.45 6.51 4.76
N ASN A 21 -6.75 7.63 5.43
CA ASN A 21 -8.03 8.31 5.26
C ASN A 21 -8.28 8.65 3.78
N PRO A 22 -9.55 8.77 3.35
CA PRO A 22 -9.85 9.24 2.00
C PRO A 22 -9.46 10.72 1.89
N TYR A 23 -8.65 11.04 0.88
CA TYR A 23 -8.21 12.39 0.58
C TYR A 23 -8.59 12.78 -0.83
N ASP A 24 -9.10 14.01 -0.99
CA ASP A 24 -9.29 14.60 -2.32
C ASP A 24 -7.96 15.13 -2.87
N VAL A 25 -7.17 15.78 -2.00
CA VAL A 25 -5.82 16.28 -2.29
C VAL A 25 -4.98 16.09 -1.03
N ILE A 26 -3.78 15.55 -1.19
CA ILE A 26 -2.79 15.41 -0.11
C ILE A 26 -1.73 16.50 -0.31
N GLY A 27 -1.57 17.39 0.66
CA GLY A 27 -0.52 18.40 0.66
C GLY A 27 0.83 17.84 1.12
N LYS A 28 1.94 18.56 0.87
CA LYS A 28 3.29 18.09 1.21
C LYS A 28 3.52 17.81 2.70
N GLU A 29 2.97 18.65 3.59
CA GLU A 29 3.12 18.46 5.04
C GLU A 29 2.35 17.22 5.53
N GLU A 30 1.14 17.02 4.99
CA GLU A 30 0.31 15.86 5.33
C GLU A 30 0.89 14.58 4.75
N GLU A 31 1.39 14.61 3.51
CA GLU A 31 2.13 13.51 2.91
C GLU A 31 3.31 13.07 3.79
N PHE A 32 4.10 14.04 4.28
CA PHE A 32 5.21 13.77 5.16
C PHE A 32 4.75 13.07 6.46
N GLN A 33 3.71 13.59 7.11
CA GLN A 33 3.15 12.99 8.33
C GLN A 33 2.61 11.57 8.09
N LEU A 34 1.91 11.36 6.99
CA LEU A 34 1.38 10.04 6.63
C LEU A 34 2.52 9.04 6.38
N LYS A 35 3.62 9.49 5.79
CA LYS A 35 4.81 8.67 5.51
C LYS A 35 5.64 8.35 6.74
N GLU A 36 5.46 9.05 7.87
CA GLU A 36 6.11 8.68 9.14
C GLU A 36 5.71 7.27 9.60
N ASN A 37 4.53 6.79 9.21
CA ASN A 37 4.14 5.40 9.39
C ASN A 37 4.63 4.54 8.21
N PRO A 38 5.65 3.67 8.41
CA PRO A 38 6.22 2.85 7.35
C PRO A 38 5.35 1.64 6.97
N ASN A 39 4.22 1.44 7.66
CA ASN A 39 3.22 0.39 7.41
C ASN A 39 1.97 0.94 6.71
N SER A 40 1.88 2.26 6.51
CA SER A 40 0.74 2.90 5.87
C SER A 40 0.70 2.61 4.37
N LEU A 41 -0.51 2.46 3.83
CA LEU A 41 -0.82 2.32 2.42
C LEU A 41 -0.30 3.50 1.58
N ILE A 42 -0.03 4.65 2.22
CA ILE A 42 0.55 5.82 1.55
C ILE A 42 1.86 5.49 0.82
N GLN A 43 2.63 4.51 1.31
CA GLN A 43 3.87 4.05 0.68
C GLN A 43 3.65 3.41 -0.70
N LEU A 44 2.41 3.00 -1.02
CA LEU A 44 2.01 2.48 -2.32
C LEU A 44 1.26 3.50 -3.18
N ILE A 45 0.46 4.37 -2.56
CA ILE A 45 -0.34 5.38 -3.28
C ILE A 45 0.53 6.56 -3.71
N LEU A 46 1.44 7.00 -2.82
CA LEU A 46 2.38 8.09 -3.04
C LEU A 46 3.80 7.65 -2.62
N PRO A 47 4.41 6.67 -3.31
CA PRO A 47 5.78 6.26 -3.05
C PRO A 47 6.77 7.42 -3.27
N ASP A 48 7.89 7.40 -2.56
CA ASP A 48 8.98 8.36 -2.79
C ASP A 48 9.66 8.14 -4.16
N GLY A 49 10.33 9.17 -4.67
CA GLY A 49 11.11 9.14 -5.91
C GLY A 49 10.47 9.90 -7.07
N GLU A 50 11.17 9.93 -8.20
CA GLU A 50 10.71 10.58 -9.43
C GLU A 50 10.76 9.63 -10.63
N GLY A 51 9.84 9.80 -11.59
CA GLY A 51 9.83 9.02 -12.82
C GLY A 51 9.62 7.52 -12.59
N GLU A 52 10.58 6.68 -12.97
CA GLU A 52 10.48 5.22 -12.80
C GLU A 52 10.69 4.77 -11.34
N GLU A 53 11.36 5.58 -10.52
CA GLU A 53 11.68 5.24 -9.13
C GLU A 53 10.43 5.01 -8.30
N ILE A 54 9.34 5.73 -8.59
CA ILE A 54 8.05 5.61 -7.89
C ILE A 54 7.52 4.17 -7.96
N TYR A 55 7.65 3.51 -9.11
CA TYR A 55 7.15 2.15 -9.31
C TYR A 55 8.03 1.13 -8.61
N ASN A 56 9.36 1.33 -8.63
CA ASN A 56 10.29 0.47 -7.92
C ASN A 56 10.07 0.56 -6.41
N ASN A 57 9.89 1.78 -5.87
CA ASN A 57 9.66 2.00 -4.45
C ASN A 57 8.30 1.45 -4.01
N ALA A 58 7.24 1.62 -4.81
CA ALA A 58 5.96 0.97 -4.54
C ALA A 58 6.08 -0.57 -4.55
N SER A 59 6.82 -1.14 -5.50
CA SER A 59 7.05 -2.59 -5.56
C SER A 59 7.76 -3.10 -4.30
N ILE A 60 8.81 -2.40 -3.86
CA ILE A 60 9.55 -2.73 -2.62
C ILE A 60 8.62 -2.64 -1.40
N ALA A 61 7.81 -1.58 -1.29
CA ALA A 61 6.85 -1.43 -0.20
C ALA A 61 5.82 -2.57 -0.20
N TYR A 62 5.32 -2.98 -1.37
CA TYR A 62 4.36 -4.07 -1.49
C TYR A 62 4.94 -5.41 -1.04
N GLU A 63 6.16 -5.74 -1.48
CA GLU A 63 6.84 -6.97 -1.05
C GLU A 63 7.18 -6.95 0.44
N LYS A 64 7.57 -5.78 0.98
CA LYS A 64 7.71 -5.60 2.42
C LYS A 64 6.40 -5.92 3.14
N PHE A 65 5.27 -5.39 2.68
CA PHE A 65 3.98 -5.62 3.32
C PHE A 65 3.57 -7.10 3.35
N LYS A 66 3.88 -7.86 2.29
CA LYS A 66 3.65 -9.31 2.27
C LYS A 66 4.58 -10.04 3.24
N THR A 67 5.88 -9.76 3.17
CA THR A 67 6.89 -10.48 3.94
C THR A 67 6.80 -10.20 5.44
N THR A 68 6.35 -9.02 5.83
CA THR A 68 6.08 -8.68 7.24
C THR A 68 4.66 -9.02 7.68
N SER A 69 3.86 -9.69 6.84
CA SER A 69 2.46 -10.03 7.13
C SER A 69 1.62 -8.80 7.53
N LEU A 70 1.89 -7.63 6.94
CA LEU A 70 0.98 -6.49 7.07
C LEU A 70 -0.25 -6.67 6.19
N ILE A 71 -0.08 -7.32 5.05
CA ILE A 71 -1.15 -7.81 4.19
C ILE A 71 -1.03 -9.32 4.04
N VAL A 72 -2.16 -10.01 4.02
CA VAL A 72 -2.26 -11.46 3.91
C VAL A 72 -3.28 -11.84 2.84
N GLN A 73 -3.02 -12.93 2.15
CA GLN A 73 -3.97 -13.52 1.22
C GLN A 73 -4.56 -14.75 1.89
N GLU A 74 -5.88 -14.85 1.95
CA GLU A 74 -6.54 -16.05 2.49
C GLU A 74 -6.27 -17.26 1.57
N ASP A 75 -6.01 -18.42 2.20
CA ASP A 75 -5.72 -19.70 1.53
C ASP A 75 -6.91 -20.29 0.75
#